data_AF-A0A3S0DX94-F1
#
_entry.id   AF-A0A3S0DX94-F1
#
_cell.length_a   1.000
_cell.length_b   1.000
_cell.length_c   1.000
_cell.angle_alpha   90.00
_cell.angle_beta   90.00
_cell.angle_gamma   90.00
#
_symmetry.space_group_name_H-M   'P 1'
#
loop_
_entity.id
_entity.type
_entity.pdbx_description
1 polymer ?
#
loop_
_entity_poly.entity_id
_entity_poly.type
_entity_poly.pdbx_seq_one_letter_code
_entity_poly.pdbx_strand_id
1 'polypeptide(L)'
;MVNLTASTALDSSYNDKTVKLNAAAGLTVTLPAATGSGFKVKIVVGTTVTSNGYIIQVANSTDAYQGFSLIVSDDTAAVKGFIASAGSDDTVTLNGTTTGGYVGDVVEIEDIESGKFQVSVTGKATGTEATPFSAAV
;
A
#
# COMPACT_ATOMS: atom_id res chain seq x y z
N MET A 1 -13.50 5.67 -10.53
CA MET A 1 -12.92 5.56 -9.17
C MET A 1 -13.81 4.66 -8.34
N VAL A 2 -13.25 3.66 -7.66
CA VAL A 2 -13.99 2.73 -6.78
C VAL A 2 -13.77 3.16 -5.33
N ASN A 3 -14.79 3.04 -4.48
CA ASN A 3 -14.72 3.43 -3.08
C ASN A 3 -14.84 2.21 -2.16
N LEU A 4 -13.81 1.95 -1.35
CA LEU A 4 -13.81 0.84 -0.40
C LEU A 4 -14.04 1.37 1.02
N THR A 5 -15.02 0.78 1.70
CA THR A 5 -15.36 1.05 3.11
C THR A 5 -15.22 -0.18 3.99
N ALA A 6 -14.79 -1.31 3.42
CA ALA A 6 -14.58 -2.58 4.09
C ALA A 6 -13.45 -3.36 3.38
N SER A 7 -12.88 -4.35 4.07
CA SER A 7 -11.84 -5.20 3.48
C SER A 7 -12.34 -5.88 2.22
N THR A 8 -11.51 -5.89 1.17
CA THR A 8 -11.89 -6.32 -0.17
C THR A 8 -10.73 -7.02 -0.85
N ALA A 9 -10.99 -8.17 -1.46
CA ALA A 9 -10.07 -8.79 -2.40
C ALA A 9 -10.31 -8.20 -3.80
N LEU A 10 -9.25 -7.70 -4.42
CA LEU A 10 -9.30 -7.15 -5.76
C LEU A 10 -9.25 -8.28 -6.78
N ASP A 11 -9.97 -8.08 -7.88
CA ASP A 11 -9.94 -8.93 -9.05
C ASP A 11 -9.60 -8.10 -10.29
N SER A 12 -9.65 -8.72 -11.47
CA SER A 12 -9.35 -8.06 -12.75
C SER A 12 -10.26 -6.87 -13.07
N SER A 13 -11.42 -6.71 -12.43
CA SER A 13 -12.30 -5.54 -12.62
C SER A 13 -11.70 -4.24 -12.06
N TYR A 14 -10.72 -4.35 -11.17
CA TYR A 14 -9.98 -3.23 -10.59
C TYR A 14 -8.75 -2.82 -11.40
N ASN A 15 -8.45 -3.53 -12.49
CA ASN A 15 -7.30 -3.19 -13.34
C ASN A 15 -7.46 -1.78 -13.93
N ASP A 16 -6.38 -1.00 -13.90
CA ASP A 16 -6.31 0.41 -14.30
C ASP A 16 -7.31 1.32 -13.57
N LYS A 17 -7.76 0.93 -12.37
CA LYS A 17 -8.66 1.75 -11.55
C LYS A 17 -7.92 2.48 -10.44
N THR A 18 -8.46 3.65 -10.12
CA THR A 18 -8.20 4.31 -8.83
C THR A 18 -9.19 3.81 -7.80
N VAL A 19 -8.67 3.31 -6.68
CA VAL A 19 -9.39 2.81 -5.52
C VAL A 19 -9.21 3.78 -4.37
N LYS A 20 -10.30 4.25 -3.76
CA LYS A 20 -10.28 5.17 -2.62
C LYS A 20 -10.60 4.42 -1.34
N LEU A 21 -9.75 4.53 -0.32
CA LEU A 21 -9.96 3.93 0.99
C LEU A 21 -10.67 4.91 1.91
N ASN A 22 -11.86 4.56 2.39
CA ASN A 22 -12.72 5.43 3.20
C ASN A 22 -13.23 4.68 4.44
N ALA A 23 -12.29 4.19 5.26
CA ALA A 23 -12.60 3.53 6.52
C ALA A 23 -11.63 3.97 7.62
N ALA A 24 -12.04 4.90 8.49
CA ALA A 24 -11.21 5.39 9.59
C ALA A 24 -10.74 4.27 10.54
N ALA A 25 -11.49 3.17 10.62
CA ALA A 25 -11.15 2.00 11.43
C ALA A 25 -10.05 1.10 10.79
N GLY A 26 -9.60 1.42 9.58
CA GLY A 26 -8.74 0.56 8.78
C GLY A 26 -9.52 -0.46 7.95
N LEU A 27 -8.85 -1.04 6.95
CA LEU A 27 -9.35 -2.15 6.13
C LEU A 27 -8.16 -2.88 5.48
N THR A 28 -8.44 -4.06 4.93
CA THR A 28 -7.46 -4.85 4.19
C THR A 28 -7.83 -4.90 2.71
N VAL A 29 -6.89 -4.59 1.84
CA VAL A 29 -6.96 -4.79 0.40
C VAL A 29 -6.07 -5.98 0.05
N THR A 30 -6.65 -7.05 -0.47
CA THR A 30 -5.90 -8.21 -0.95
C THR A 30 -5.78 -8.12 -2.47
N LEU A 31 -4.56 -8.13 -3.00
CA LEU A 31 -4.31 -8.13 -4.45
C LEU A 31 -4.68 -9.46 -5.09
N PRO A 32 -4.91 -9.52 -6.43
CA PRO A 32 -4.89 -10.79 -7.14
C PRO A 32 -3.48 -11.44 -7.07
N ALA A 33 -3.36 -12.70 -7.45
CA ALA A 33 -2.05 -13.35 -7.55
C ALA A 33 -1.20 -12.72 -8.66
N ALA A 34 0.10 -12.55 -8.42
CA ALA A 34 1.04 -12.04 -9.42
C ALA A 34 1.31 -13.10 -10.47
N THR A 35 0.82 -12.90 -11.69
CA THR A 35 1.06 -13.80 -12.83
C THR A 35 1.89 -13.14 -13.94
N GLY A 36 2.38 -11.90 -13.73
CA GLY A 36 2.94 -11.07 -14.80
C GLY A 36 1.88 -10.55 -15.77
N SER A 37 0.65 -10.36 -15.29
CA SER A 37 -0.50 -9.94 -16.10
C SER A 37 -0.48 -8.46 -16.51
N GLY A 38 0.34 -7.64 -15.84
CA GLY A 38 0.29 -6.19 -15.98
C GLY A 38 -0.87 -5.55 -15.21
N PHE A 39 -1.47 -6.25 -14.23
CA PHE A 39 -2.49 -5.67 -13.36
C PHE A 39 -1.97 -4.43 -12.65
N LYS A 40 -2.66 -3.30 -12.77
CA LYS A 40 -2.31 -2.02 -12.14
C LYS A 40 -3.46 -1.49 -11.30
N VAL A 41 -3.13 -1.01 -10.10
CA VAL A 41 -4.10 -0.32 -9.25
C VAL A 41 -3.45 0.87 -8.55
N LYS A 42 -4.18 1.99 -8.54
CA LYS A 42 -3.81 3.18 -7.77
C LYS A 42 -4.72 3.30 -6.56
N ILE A 43 -4.19 3.06 -5.39
CA ILE A 43 -4.91 3.17 -4.13
C ILE A 43 -4.64 4.55 -3.54
N VAL A 44 -5.70 5.27 -3.18
CA VAL A 44 -5.64 6.61 -2.59
C VAL A 44 -6.34 6.58 -1.25
N VAL A 45 -5.68 7.09 -0.22
CA VAL A 45 -6.30 7.24 1.10
C VAL A 45 -7.30 8.39 1.03
N GLY A 46 -8.56 8.05 1.22
CA GLY A 46 -9.68 8.98 1.18
C GLY A 46 -10.12 9.49 2.54
N THR A 47 -9.84 8.73 3.59
CA THR A 47 -10.08 9.07 4.99
C THR A 47 -8.84 8.69 5.78
N THR A 48 -8.27 9.61 6.56
CA THR A 48 -7.14 9.29 7.44
C THR A 48 -7.53 8.16 8.38
N VAL A 49 -6.73 7.09 8.42
CA VAL A 49 -6.96 5.98 9.35
C VAL A 49 -6.64 6.43 10.77
N THR A 50 -7.48 6.05 11.72
CA THR A 50 -7.35 6.43 13.14
C THR A 50 -7.11 5.23 14.06
N SER A 51 -7.31 4.01 13.57
CA SER A 51 -7.06 2.77 14.31
C SER A 51 -6.72 1.62 13.37
N ASN A 52 -6.06 0.58 13.89
CA ASN A 52 -5.56 -0.57 13.14
C ASN A 52 -4.58 -0.14 12.05
N GLY A 53 -5.05 0.03 10.82
CA GLY A 53 -4.28 0.45 9.67
C GLY A 53 -4.99 0.12 8.36
N TYR A 54 -4.56 0.76 7.28
CA TYR A 54 -4.81 0.25 5.94
C TYR A 54 -3.74 -0.77 5.60
N ILE A 55 -4.15 -2.00 5.36
CA ILE A 55 -3.28 -3.11 4.99
C ILE A 55 -3.49 -3.40 3.51
N ILE A 56 -2.43 -3.36 2.72
CA ILE A 56 -2.45 -3.75 1.31
C ILE A 56 -1.48 -4.91 1.18
N GLN A 57 -2.00 -6.10 0.87
CA GLN A 57 -1.23 -7.34 0.91
C GLN A 57 -1.43 -8.16 -0.35
N VAL A 58 -0.46 -8.99 -0.68
CA VAL A 58 -0.58 -10.01 -1.72
C VAL A 58 -1.56 -11.12 -1.32
N ALA A 59 -1.95 -11.97 -2.27
CA ALA A 59 -2.88 -13.08 -2.03
C ALA A 59 -2.24 -14.33 -1.38
N ASN A 60 -0.91 -14.46 -1.46
CA ASN A 60 -0.20 -15.70 -1.13
C ASN A 60 1.25 -15.42 -0.71
N SER A 61 1.88 -16.38 -0.05
CA SER A 61 3.25 -16.28 0.48
C SER A 61 4.36 -16.40 -0.57
N THR A 62 4.03 -16.48 -1.86
CA THR A 62 5.01 -16.57 -2.95
C THR A 62 5.16 -15.27 -3.72
N ASP A 63 4.21 -14.35 -3.58
CA ASP A 63 4.22 -13.04 -4.20
C ASP A 63 4.89 -12.04 -3.26
N ALA A 64 5.73 -11.16 -3.80
CA ALA A 64 6.42 -10.13 -3.02
C ALA A 64 6.46 -8.79 -3.74
N TYR A 65 6.67 -7.74 -2.96
CA TYR A 65 6.84 -6.38 -3.42
C TYR A 65 8.27 -6.04 -3.79
N GLN A 66 8.42 -5.32 -4.89
CA GLN A 66 9.66 -4.73 -5.37
C GLN A 66 9.44 -3.22 -5.52
N GLY A 67 10.17 -2.39 -4.78
CA GLY A 67 10.03 -0.95 -4.93
C GLY A 67 10.36 -0.19 -3.65
N PHE A 68 9.67 0.94 -3.47
CA PHE A 68 10.03 1.91 -2.44
C PHE A 68 8.84 2.72 -1.95
N SER A 69 9.04 3.39 -0.81
CA SER A 69 8.15 4.41 -0.29
C SER A 69 8.90 5.72 -0.11
N LEU A 70 8.28 6.84 -0.46
CA LEU A 70 8.73 8.19 -0.19
C LEU A 70 7.72 8.87 0.74
N ILE A 71 8.13 9.12 1.98
CA ILE A 71 7.28 9.68 3.01
C ILE A 71 7.83 11.04 3.43
N VAL A 72 6.99 12.07 3.33
CA VAL A 72 7.30 13.40 3.85
C VAL A 72 7.20 13.37 5.37
N SER A 73 8.29 13.74 6.03
CA SER A 73 8.39 13.82 7.49
C SER A 73 7.67 15.05 8.04
N ASP A 74 7.25 14.99 9.31
CA ASP A 74 6.80 16.17 10.05
C ASP A 74 7.97 17.05 10.53
N ASP A 75 9.22 16.59 10.38
CA ASP A 75 10.41 17.42 10.50
C ASP A 75 10.60 18.28 9.25
N THR A 76 11.00 19.54 9.49
CA THR A 76 10.92 20.75 8.65
C THR A 76 11.65 20.72 7.30
N ALA A 77 11.26 19.78 6.42
CA ALA A 77 11.68 19.54 5.02
C ALA A 77 12.54 18.28 4.78
N ALA A 78 12.21 17.15 5.41
CA ALA A 78 12.82 15.85 5.10
C ALA A 78 11.85 14.89 4.37
N VAL A 79 12.39 14.12 3.41
CA VAL A 79 11.72 12.94 2.85
C VAL A 79 12.49 11.71 3.31
N LYS A 80 11.77 10.73 3.87
CA LYS A 80 12.31 9.43 4.24
C LYS A 80 11.97 8.42 3.16
N GLY A 81 13.01 7.74 2.65
CA GLY A 81 12.88 6.65 1.70
C GLY A 81 13.00 5.31 2.40
N PHE A 82 12.07 4.38 2.15
CA PHE A 82 12.17 2.98 2.57
C PHE A 82 12.07 2.08 1.35
N ILE A 83 12.81 0.98 1.34
CA ILE A 83 12.85 0.03 0.23
C ILE A 83 12.13 -1.23 0.69
N ALA A 84 11.26 -1.78 -0.16
CA ALA A 84 10.70 -3.10 0.06
C ALA A 84 11.83 -4.14 -0.08
N SER A 85 12.03 -4.95 0.95
CA SER A 85 13.03 -6.02 0.95
C SER A 85 12.75 -6.96 -0.21
N ALA A 86 13.69 -6.99 -1.15
CA ALA A 86 13.50 -7.63 -2.43
C ALA A 86 13.19 -9.13 -2.26
N GLY A 87 11.95 -9.52 -2.56
CA GLY A 87 11.51 -10.91 -2.52
C GLY A 87 11.01 -11.42 -1.16
N SER A 88 10.85 -10.58 -0.13
CA SER A 88 10.28 -11.01 1.15
C SER A 88 9.12 -10.15 1.64
N ASP A 89 9.13 -8.84 1.38
CA ASP A 89 8.05 -7.98 1.85
C ASP A 89 6.81 -8.18 0.96
N ASP A 90 5.69 -8.48 1.58
CA ASP A 90 4.45 -8.92 0.93
C ASP A 90 3.23 -8.06 1.35
N THR A 91 3.47 -7.13 2.26
CA THR A 91 2.45 -6.31 2.91
C THR A 91 2.91 -4.86 3.05
N VAL A 92 2.01 -3.94 2.73
CA VAL A 92 2.10 -2.50 3.03
C VAL A 92 1.10 -2.18 4.15
N THR A 93 1.58 -1.60 5.25
CA THR A 93 0.74 -1.16 6.38
C THR A 93 0.85 0.34 6.60
N LEU A 94 -0.27 1.05 6.47
CA LEU A 94 -0.39 2.49 6.76
C LEU A 94 -1.21 2.69 8.05
N ASN A 95 -0.61 3.25 9.10
CA ASN A 95 -1.19 3.25 10.45
C ASN A 95 -1.78 4.59 10.92
N GLY A 96 -1.79 5.61 10.06
CA GLY A 96 -2.25 6.97 10.37
C GLY A 96 -1.23 7.82 11.12
N THR A 97 0.00 7.32 11.30
CA THR A 97 1.08 8.00 12.01
C THR A 97 2.42 7.75 11.34
N THR A 98 3.23 6.81 11.84
CA THR A 98 4.64 6.60 11.48
C THR A 98 4.87 5.97 10.11
N THR A 99 3.87 5.30 9.53
CA THR A 99 3.97 4.66 8.21
C THR A 99 3.09 5.32 7.15
N GLY A 100 2.47 6.46 7.47
CA GLY A 100 1.49 7.15 6.63
C GLY A 100 0.06 6.65 6.85
N GLY A 101 -0.84 6.88 5.89
CA GLY A 101 -2.27 6.59 6.04
C GLY A 101 -3.12 7.84 6.24
N TYR A 102 -2.60 9.00 5.87
CA TYR A 102 -3.31 10.27 5.86
C TYR A 102 -4.08 10.45 4.57
N VAL A 103 -5.16 11.24 4.62
CA VAL A 103 -5.89 11.61 3.41
C VAL A 103 -4.96 12.23 2.36
N GLY A 104 -5.04 11.71 1.13
CA GLY A 104 -4.17 12.11 0.02
C GLY A 104 -2.95 11.23 -0.19
N ASP A 105 -2.59 10.35 0.76
CA ASP A 105 -1.52 9.37 0.55
C ASP A 105 -1.90 8.38 -0.57
N VAL A 106 -0.90 7.88 -1.29
CA VAL A 106 -1.08 7.07 -2.49
C VAL A 106 -0.19 5.83 -2.44
N VAL A 107 -0.76 4.68 -2.83
CA VAL A 107 -0.05 3.42 -3.08
C VAL A 107 -0.33 3.00 -4.52
N GLU A 108 0.70 2.92 -5.35
CA GLU A 108 0.63 2.44 -6.73
C GLU A 108 1.27 1.07 -6.82
N ILE A 109 0.56 0.13 -7.44
CA ILE A 109 0.95 -1.27 -7.53
C ILE A 109 0.78 -1.76 -8.97
N GLU A 110 1.76 -2.50 -9.47
CA GLU A 110 1.76 -3.14 -10.78
C GLU A 110 2.28 -4.58 -10.71
N ASP A 111 1.55 -5.54 -11.29
CA ASP A 111 2.01 -6.92 -11.51
C ASP A 111 3.02 -6.94 -12.67
N ILE A 112 4.31 -7.07 -12.35
CA ILE A 112 5.40 -6.95 -13.32
C ILE A 112 5.96 -8.29 -13.79
N GLU A 113 5.82 -9.34 -12.99
CA GLU A 113 6.32 -10.69 -13.25
C GLU A 113 5.61 -11.66 -12.30
N SER A 114 5.56 -12.95 -12.64
CA SER A 114 5.09 -13.97 -11.71
C SER A 114 5.80 -13.85 -10.35
N GLY A 115 5.03 -13.79 -9.27
CA GLY A 115 5.57 -13.62 -7.92
C GLY A 115 6.04 -12.21 -7.57
N LYS A 116 5.92 -11.21 -8.46
CA LYS A 116 6.47 -9.87 -8.23
C LYS A 116 5.48 -8.75 -8.56
N PHE A 117 5.21 -7.96 -7.55
CA PHE A 117 4.52 -6.67 -7.69
C PHE A 117 5.52 -5.52 -7.57
N GLN A 118 5.53 -4.61 -8.53
CA GLN A 118 6.13 -3.30 -8.31
C GLN A 118 5.25 -2.49 -7.36
N VAL A 119 5.85 -1.83 -6.38
CA VAL A 119 5.14 -0.95 -5.43
C VAL A 119 5.80 0.42 -5.32
N SER A 120 4.99 1.46 -5.27
CA SER A 120 5.40 2.83 -4.94
C SER A 120 4.42 3.41 -3.93
N VAL A 121 4.92 3.79 -2.76
CA VAL A 121 4.12 4.47 -1.73
C VAL A 121 4.57 5.93 -1.64
N THR A 122 3.64 6.87 -1.71
CA THR A 122 3.92 8.29 -1.51
C THR A 122 2.93 8.89 -0.52
N GLY A 123 3.43 9.62 0.46
CA GLY A 123 2.55 10.17 1.50
C GLY A 123 3.31 11.00 2.52
N LYS A 124 2.66 11.21 3.67
CA LYS A 124 3.26 11.86 4.84
C LYS A 124 3.14 11.00 6.08
N ALA A 125 4.05 11.16 7.02
CA ALA A 125 3.99 10.52 8.33
C ALA A 125 4.29 11.53 9.44
N THR A 126 4.05 11.10 10.68
CA THR A 126 4.33 11.89 11.88
C THR A 126 5.00 11.03 12.95
N GLY A 127 5.80 11.65 13.82
CA GLY A 127 6.57 10.96 14.84
C GLY A 127 7.87 10.36 14.27
N THR A 128 8.27 9.18 14.74
CA THR A 128 9.44 8.49 14.17
C THR A 128 9.00 7.65 12.98
N GLU A 129 9.34 8.07 11.76
CA GLU A 129 8.92 7.34 10.57
C GLU A 129 9.50 5.94 10.53
N ALA A 130 8.66 4.99 10.10
CA ALA A 130 8.99 3.59 9.98
C ALA A 130 8.71 3.10 8.56
N THR A 131 9.32 1.97 8.21
CA THR A 131 9.01 1.30 6.95
C THR A 131 7.52 0.88 6.95
N PRO A 132 6.78 1.14 5.86
CA PRO A 132 5.44 0.60 5.70
C PRO A 132 5.46 -0.87 5.24
N PHE A 133 6.62 -1.40 4.84
CA PHE A 133 6.77 -2.75 4.29
C PHE A 133 7.06 -3.80 5.36
N SER A 134 6.46 -4.98 5.21
CA SER A 134 6.70 -6.16 6.06
C SER A 134 6.39 -7.46 5.32
N ALA A 135 6.86 -8.59 5.87
CA ALA A 135 6.43 -9.95 5.51
C ALA A 135 5.37 -10.44 6.53
N ALA A 136 4.13 -10.58 6.12
CA ALA A 136 3.00 -10.89 7.00
C ALA A 136 1.91 -11.79 6.37
N VAL A 137 2.11 -12.28 5.13
CA VAL A 137 1.21 -13.22 4.44
C VAL A 137 1.78 -14.63 4.42
#